data_AF-A0A6L7TQ17-F1
#
_entry.id   AF-A0A6L7TQ17-F1
#
_cell.length_a   1.000
_cell.length_b   1.000
_cell.length_c   1.000
_cell.angle_alpha   90.00
_cell.angle_beta   90.00
_cell.angle_gamma   90.00
#
_symmetry.space_group_name_H-M   'P 1'
#
loop_
_entity.id
_entity.type
_entity.pdbx_description
1 polymer ?
#
loop_
_entity_poly.entity_id
_entity_poly.type
_entity_poly.pdbx_seq_one_letter_code
_entity_poly.pdbx_strand_id
1 'polypeptide(L)'
;MVLGNIGRTIRDSITGTISGAGSVVEGTIIAARNATVGAFSGSRDAITEFQGLVADVMKGTIQATSGVGGELGSAAKGAVIGVIRGVGEVATVTVGTCSDTVRAAIKGTSDVGGDVATVARSAVEGTLETSKSVGLRAEDAAFSVTRGAIQGTREVGGDLGATARDSAKGVVTGTAEVGGNVLEAVEEGTRGLIQGAADVGGDVASVTRNAVEGAIEATGGVTVRMQDAAFSAARGAIHGSRDIGGDLGATARDTIDGTVDGANQIGGNVLQAIEDTTRGLIKGTAEVGGDVGSVARNAVEESIEAAKRVGLRAEDAASAAANGAVSAAGSFGETTTNTVTNAVGGVVGGVAVTLRAPFRAAGLDGGERRE
;
A
#
# COMPACT_ATOMS: atom_id res chain seq x y z
N MET A 1 -17.48 14.98 17.27
CA MET A 1 -17.37 16.28 18.01
C MET A 1 -18.14 17.35 17.23
N VAL A 2 -18.77 18.36 17.87
CA VAL A 2 -19.57 19.40 17.16
C VAL A 2 -18.65 20.39 16.43
N LEU A 3 -18.94 20.71 15.17
CA LEU A 3 -18.18 21.70 14.39
C LEU A 3 -18.18 23.08 15.05
N GLY A 4 -17.00 23.73 15.08
CA GLY A 4 -16.88 25.16 15.41
C GLY A 4 -17.61 26.05 14.42
N ASN A 5 -17.73 27.36 14.70
CA ASN A 5 -18.42 28.32 13.84
C ASN A 5 -17.88 28.32 12.40
N ILE A 6 -16.55 28.19 12.23
CA ILE A 6 -15.89 28.12 10.92
C ILE A 6 -16.32 26.86 10.17
N GLY A 7 -16.27 25.69 10.81
CA GLY A 7 -16.69 24.42 10.21
C GLY A 7 -18.16 24.41 9.76
N ARG A 8 -19.07 25.07 10.50
CA ARG A 8 -20.48 25.23 10.08
C ARG A 8 -20.62 26.11 8.84
N THR A 9 -19.97 27.27 8.81
CA THR A 9 -20.00 28.17 7.66
C THR A 9 -19.42 27.50 6.41
N ILE A 10 -18.32 26.75 6.57
CA ILE A 10 -17.73 25.95 5.50
C ILE A 10 -18.76 24.91 5.02
N ARG A 11 -19.30 24.08 5.91
CA ARG A 11 -20.28 23.04 5.55
C ARG A 11 -21.47 23.62 4.75
N ASP A 12 -22.05 24.73 5.20
CA ASP A 12 -23.23 25.32 4.55
C ASP A 12 -22.88 25.88 3.15
N SER A 13 -21.73 26.54 3.03
CA SER A 13 -21.21 27.02 1.73
C SER A 13 -20.89 25.88 0.77
N ILE A 14 -20.31 24.79 1.27
CA ILE A 14 -19.99 23.60 0.49
C ILE A 14 -21.27 22.89 0.05
N THR A 15 -22.28 22.76 0.93
CA THR A 15 -23.56 22.11 0.63
C THR A 15 -24.23 22.78 -0.58
N GLY A 16 -24.30 24.11 -0.59
CA GLY A 16 -24.85 24.85 -1.73
C GLY A 16 -24.08 24.63 -3.04
N THR A 17 -22.77 24.45 -2.97
CA THR A 17 -21.91 24.19 -4.14
C THR A 17 -22.09 22.77 -4.66
N ILE A 18 -22.12 21.77 -3.77
CA ILE A 18 -22.26 20.35 -4.14
C ILE A 18 -23.66 20.08 -4.70
N SER A 19 -24.73 20.63 -4.09
CA SER A 19 -26.10 20.46 -4.59
C SER A 19 -26.33 21.08 -5.97
N GLY A 20 -25.52 22.05 -6.38
CA GLY A 20 -25.56 22.67 -7.71
C GLY A 20 -24.62 22.05 -8.74
N ALA A 21 -23.74 21.13 -8.34
CA ALA A 21 -22.74 20.54 -9.21
C ALA A 21 -23.27 19.29 -9.94
N GLY A 22 -22.90 19.14 -11.23
CA GLY A 22 -23.22 17.93 -12.00
C GLY A 22 -22.39 16.70 -11.61
N SER A 23 -21.28 16.90 -10.87
CA SER A 23 -20.40 15.86 -10.35
C SER A 23 -20.07 16.16 -8.88
N VAL A 24 -20.30 15.17 -8.00
CA VAL A 24 -19.99 15.28 -6.57
C VAL A 24 -18.49 15.49 -6.36
N VAL A 25 -17.64 14.79 -7.11
CA VAL A 25 -16.18 14.91 -6.98
C VAL A 25 -15.72 16.32 -7.33
N GLU A 26 -16.11 16.83 -8.51
CA GLU A 26 -15.68 18.16 -8.96
C GLU A 26 -16.22 19.29 -8.08
N GLY A 27 -17.50 19.19 -7.70
CA GLY A 27 -18.12 20.11 -6.74
C GLY A 27 -17.38 20.12 -5.41
N THR A 28 -16.98 18.94 -4.93
CA THR A 28 -16.23 18.80 -3.67
C THR A 28 -14.81 19.37 -3.79
N ILE A 29 -14.12 19.16 -4.91
CA ILE A 29 -12.78 19.72 -5.16
C ILE A 29 -12.82 21.25 -5.09
N ILE A 30 -13.73 21.87 -5.84
CA ILE A 30 -13.86 23.33 -5.90
C ILE A 30 -14.20 23.88 -4.52
N ALA A 31 -15.14 23.24 -3.83
CA ALA A 31 -15.63 23.67 -2.53
C ALA A 31 -14.53 23.58 -1.45
N ALA A 32 -13.84 22.44 -1.36
CA ALA A 32 -12.74 22.25 -0.41
C ALA A 32 -11.54 23.16 -0.71
N ARG A 33 -11.20 23.35 -1.99
CA ARG A 33 -10.15 24.29 -2.42
C ARG A 33 -10.46 25.72 -2.00
N ASN A 34 -11.65 26.22 -2.35
CA ASN A 34 -12.03 27.60 -2.03
C ASN A 34 -12.11 27.83 -0.52
N ALA A 35 -12.63 26.86 0.24
CA ALA A 35 -12.64 26.91 1.70
C ALA A 35 -11.21 26.98 2.27
N THR A 36 -10.29 26.17 1.73
CA THR A 36 -8.89 26.15 2.14
C THR A 36 -8.20 27.48 1.84
N VAL A 37 -8.27 27.96 0.59
CA VAL A 37 -7.66 29.24 0.18
C VAL A 37 -8.26 30.41 0.95
N GLY A 38 -9.58 30.43 1.13
CA GLY A 38 -10.27 31.47 1.89
C GLY A 38 -9.86 31.49 3.37
N ALA A 39 -9.74 30.32 3.99
CA ALA A 39 -9.34 30.21 5.38
C ALA A 39 -7.86 30.58 5.59
N PHE A 40 -6.96 30.25 4.65
CA PHE A 40 -5.56 30.68 4.69
C PHE A 40 -5.34 32.17 4.39
N SER A 41 -6.08 32.74 3.42
CA SER A 41 -5.96 34.16 3.08
C SER A 41 -6.56 35.09 4.15
N GLY A 42 -7.48 34.60 4.98
CA GLY A 42 -8.09 35.35 6.07
C GLY A 42 -7.33 35.31 7.41
N SER A 43 -6.41 34.36 7.62
CA SER A 43 -5.72 34.17 8.90
C SER A 43 -4.34 34.84 8.91
N ARG A 44 -4.12 35.82 9.80
CA ARG A 44 -2.80 36.46 10.02
C ARG A 44 -1.80 35.56 10.77
N ASP A 45 -2.26 34.50 11.43
CA ASP A 45 -1.45 33.55 12.22
C ASP A 45 -1.45 32.12 11.60
N ALA A 46 -1.39 32.06 10.27
CA ALA A 46 -1.59 30.84 9.47
C ALA A 46 -0.61 29.67 9.75
N ILE A 47 0.50 29.89 10.45
CA ILE A 47 1.54 28.87 10.64
C ILE A 47 1.20 27.93 11.82
N THR A 48 0.50 28.40 12.85
CA THR A 48 0.25 27.59 14.07
C THR A 48 -1.10 26.87 14.04
N GLU A 49 -2.03 27.29 13.19
CA GLU A 49 -3.42 26.77 13.11
C GLU A 49 -3.67 25.84 11.91
N PHE A 50 -2.63 25.60 11.10
CA PHE A 50 -2.69 24.86 9.83
C PHE A 50 -3.40 23.50 9.93
N GLN A 51 -3.05 22.69 10.96
CA GLN A 51 -3.62 21.35 11.14
C GLN A 51 -5.09 21.38 11.56
N GLY A 52 -5.49 22.36 12.38
CA GLY A 52 -6.88 22.55 12.78
C GLY A 52 -7.77 22.94 11.60
N LEU A 53 -7.23 23.79 10.72
CA LEU A 53 -7.94 24.28 9.53
C LEU A 53 -8.13 23.20 8.47
N VAL A 54 -7.09 22.40 8.17
CA VAL A 54 -7.23 21.21 7.30
C VAL A 54 -8.30 20.26 7.85
N ALA A 55 -8.26 19.98 9.16
CA ALA A 55 -9.25 19.12 9.79
C ALA A 55 -10.67 19.68 9.70
N ASP A 56 -10.87 20.98 9.92
CA ASP A 56 -12.18 21.62 9.85
C ASP A 56 -12.73 21.67 8.42
N VAL A 57 -11.90 21.98 7.43
CA VAL A 57 -12.31 21.93 6.01
C VAL A 57 -12.69 20.51 5.63
N MET A 58 -11.87 19.51 5.96
CA MET A 58 -12.15 18.11 5.65
C MET A 58 -13.44 17.62 6.30
N LYS A 59 -13.64 17.89 7.60
CA LYS A 59 -14.88 17.53 8.31
C LYS A 59 -16.10 18.24 7.76
N GLY A 60 -16.01 19.55 7.51
CA GLY A 60 -17.09 20.34 6.93
C GLY A 60 -17.49 19.82 5.56
N THR A 61 -16.52 19.45 4.74
CA THR A 61 -16.73 18.90 3.40
C THR A 61 -17.40 17.53 3.45
N ILE A 62 -16.87 16.60 4.26
CA ILE A 62 -17.42 15.24 4.39
C ILE A 62 -18.84 15.28 4.97
N GLN A 63 -19.09 16.13 5.98
CA GLN A 63 -20.43 16.30 6.55
C GLN A 63 -21.41 16.93 5.57
N ALA A 64 -20.98 17.91 4.75
CA ALA A 64 -21.81 18.49 3.71
C ALA A 64 -22.24 17.42 2.70
N THR A 65 -21.29 16.61 2.22
CA THR A 65 -21.59 15.55 1.25
C THR A 65 -22.47 14.46 1.84
N SER A 66 -22.22 14.05 3.10
CA SER A 66 -23.08 13.13 3.83
C SER A 66 -24.52 13.66 3.96
N GLY A 67 -24.68 14.95 4.28
CA GLY A 67 -25.98 15.60 4.45
C GLY A 67 -26.81 15.68 3.17
N VAL A 68 -26.18 15.63 2.00
CA VAL A 68 -26.86 15.57 0.68
C VAL A 68 -26.95 14.16 0.11
N GLY A 69 -26.56 13.14 0.87
CA GLY A 69 -26.63 11.72 0.47
C GLY A 69 -25.57 11.29 -0.54
N GLY A 70 -24.45 12.01 -0.65
CA GLY A 70 -23.37 11.68 -1.57
C GLY A 70 -22.49 10.52 -1.08
N GLU A 71 -21.85 9.83 -2.03
CA GLU A 71 -20.90 8.76 -1.74
C GLU A 71 -19.64 9.31 -1.05
N LEU A 72 -19.36 8.81 0.16
CA LEU A 72 -18.27 9.33 0.99
C LEU A 72 -16.88 9.06 0.42
N GLY A 73 -16.67 7.99 -0.35
CA GLY A 73 -15.40 7.74 -1.04
C GLY A 73 -15.09 8.83 -2.06
N SER A 74 -16.02 9.07 -2.99
CA SER A 74 -15.96 10.14 -3.98
C SER A 74 -15.80 11.53 -3.33
N ALA A 75 -16.52 11.76 -2.22
CA ALA A 75 -16.38 12.97 -1.42
C ALA A 75 -14.98 13.11 -0.83
N ALA A 76 -14.43 12.05 -0.22
CA ALA A 76 -13.12 12.07 0.38
C ALA A 76 -12.03 12.30 -0.68
N LYS A 77 -12.10 11.61 -1.83
CA LYS A 77 -11.17 11.84 -2.96
C LYS A 77 -11.18 13.31 -3.36
N GLY A 78 -12.37 13.86 -3.65
CA GLY A 78 -12.50 15.26 -4.06
C GLY A 78 -12.07 16.27 -2.98
N ALA A 79 -12.41 16.00 -1.71
CA ALA A 79 -12.05 16.87 -0.59
C ALA A 79 -10.54 16.92 -0.38
N VAL A 80 -9.87 15.76 -0.40
CA VAL A 80 -8.41 15.67 -0.30
C VAL A 80 -7.73 16.43 -1.44
N ILE A 81 -8.14 16.21 -2.68
CA ILE A 81 -7.60 16.91 -3.86
C ILE A 81 -7.78 18.43 -3.69
N GLY A 82 -8.98 18.87 -3.31
CA GLY A 82 -9.31 20.27 -3.11
C GLY A 82 -8.48 20.93 -2.00
N VAL A 83 -8.36 20.27 -0.84
CA VAL A 83 -7.53 20.76 0.28
C VAL A 83 -6.07 20.85 -0.12
N ILE A 84 -5.49 19.80 -0.71
CA ILE A 84 -4.07 19.79 -1.07
C ILE A 84 -3.76 20.88 -2.12
N ARG A 85 -4.60 21.03 -3.16
CA ARG A 85 -4.45 22.11 -4.15
C ARG A 85 -4.60 23.48 -3.50
N GLY A 86 -5.61 23.64 -2.63
CA GLY A 86 -5.85 24.88 -1.91
C GLY A 86 -4.66 25.28 -1.03
N VAL A 87 -4.04 24.32 -0.34
CA VAL A 87 -2.78 24.56 0.38
C VAL A 87 -1.69 24.97 -0.60
N GLY A 88 -1.51 24.26 -1.72
CA GLY A 88 -0.48 24.55 -2.72
C GLY A 88 -0.53 25.95 -3.33
N GLU A 89 -1.68 26.63 -3.28
CA GLU A 89 -1.85 28.01 -3.75
C GLU A 89 -1.37 29.06 -2.75
N VAL A 90 -1.31 28.72 -1.47
CA VAL A 90 -1.02 29.67 -0.37
C VAL A 90 0.23 29.29 0.43
N ALA A 91 0.68 28.04 0.33
CA ALA A 91 1.81 27.48 1.06
C ALA A 91 2.44 26.29 0.31
N THR A 92 3.62 25.84 0.76
CA THR A 92 4.26 24.63 0.23
C THR A 92 3.58 23.38 0.76
N VAL A 93 3.19 22.47 -0.13
CA VAL A 93 2.68 21.14 0.27
C VAL A 93 3.85 20.23 0.61
N THR A 94 3.76 19.55 1.75
CA THR A 94 4.72 18.53 2.17
C THR A 94 4.04 17.16 2.24
N VAL A 95 4.83 16.09 2.29
CA VAL A 95 4.29 14.74 2.55
C VAL A 95 3.56 14.63 3.89
N GLY A 96 3.89 15.48 4.87
CA GLY A 96 3.16 15.60 6.14
C GLY A 96 1.78 16.25 5.96
N THR A 97 1.66 17.25 5.10
CA THR A 97 0.36 17.83 4.71
C THR A 97 -0.54 16.75 4.09
N CYS A 98 0.02 15.92 3.21
CA CYS A 98 -0.67 14.83 2.56
C CYS A 98 -1.21 13.81 3.59
N SER A 99 -0.37 13.32 4.50
CA SER A 99 -0.79 12.34 5.52
C SER A 99 -1.78 12.92 6.53
N ASP A 100 -1.61 14.18 6.95
CA ASP A 100 -2.56 14.88 7.83
C ASP A 100 -3.93 15.06 7.17
N THR A 101 -3.96 15.32 5.86
CA THR A 101 -5.21 15.45 5.10
C THR A 101 -5.94 14.12 5.01
N VAL A 102 -5.24 13.00 4.75
CA VAL A 102 -5.83 11.65 4.76
C VAL A 102 -6.38 11.31 6.14
N ARG A 103 -5.62 11.58 7.21
CA ARG A 103 -6.04 11.36 8.60
C ARG A 103 -7.27 12.20 8.97
N ALA A 104 -7.33 13.45 8.51
CA ALA A 104 -8.48 14.31 8.69
C ALA A 104 -9.73 13.80 7.94
N ALA A 105 -9.55 13.27 6.73
CA ALA A 105 -10.63 12.65 5.97
C ALA A 105 -11.24 11.47 6.75
N ILE A 106 -10.41 10.55 7.25
CA ILE A 106 -10.84 9.39 8.02
C ILE A 106 -11.61 9.80 9.29
N LYS A 107 -11.12 10.81 10.01
CA LYS A 107 -11.83 11.36 11.18
C LYS A 107 -13.19 11.95 10.82
N GLY A 108 -13.26 12.72 9.73
CA GLY A 108 -14.52 13.28 9.25
C GLY A 108 -15.54 12.20 8.87
N THR A 109 -15.07 11.11 8.27
CA THR A 109 -15.91 9.94 7.93
C THR A 109 -16.43 9.22 9.15
N SER A 110 -15.58 9.00 10.17
CA SER A 110 -16.02 8.40 11.43
C SER A 110 -17.06 9.27 12.15
N ASP A 111 -16.88 10.60 12.15
CA ASP A 111 -17.84 11.55 12.74
C ASP A 111 -19.24 11.45 12.09
N VAL A 112 -19.35 10.95 10.84
CA VAL A 112 -20.63 10.72 10.13
C VAL A 112 -21.03 9.25 10.01
N GLY A 113 -20.31 8.33 10.66
CA GLY A 113 -20.59 6.90 10.62
C GLY A 113 -20.35 6.22 9.27
N GLY A 114 -19.46 6.77 8.44
CA GLY A 114 -19.12 6.20 7.14
C GLY A 114 -18.13 5.04 7.19
N ASP A 115 -17.94 4.39 6.04
CA ASP A 115 -16.93 3.35 5.86
C ASP A 115 -15.52 3.96 5.80
N VAL A 116 -14.74 3.70 6.84
CA VAL A 116 -13.38 4.21 7.00
C VAL A 116 -12.41 3.60 5.99
N ALA A 117 -12.54 2.31 5.65
CA ALA A 117 -11.62 1.64 4.73
C ALA A 117 -11.78 2.19 3.31
N THR A 118 -13.04 2.28 2.84
CA THR A 118 -13.36 2.88 1.55
C THR A 118 -12.88 4.33 1.46
N VAL A 119 -13.05 5.12 2.53
CA VAL A 119 -12.55 6.51 2.54
C VAL A 119 -11.03 6.56 2.58
N ALA A 120 -10.36 5.69 3.34
CA ALA A 120 -8.90 5.63 3.36
C ALA A 120 -8.34 5.38 1.95
N ARG A 121 -8.94 4.43 1.20
CA ARG A 121 -8.62 4.23 -0.22
C ARG A 121 -8.76 5.51 -1.03
N SER A 122 -9.95 6.11 -1.02
CA SER A 122 -10.25 7.27 -1.84
C SER A 122 -9.42 8.49 -1.48
N ALA A 123 -9.10 8.66 -0.19
CA ALA A 123 -8.24 9.72 0.31
C ALA A 123 -6.78 9.51 -0.12
N VAL A 124 -6.25 8.29 -0.01
CA VAL A 124 -4.90 7.95 -0.51
C VAL A 124 -4.84 8.15 -2.03
N GLU A 125 -5.83 7.66 -2.76
CA GLU A 125 -5.94 7.83 -4.22
C GLU A 125 -5.93 9.30 -4.62
N GLY A 126 -6.81 10.13 -4.04
CA GLY A 126 -6.86 11.57 -4.33
C GLY A 126 -5.59 12.33 -3.92
N THR A 127 -4.91 11.88 -2.87
CA THR A 127 -3.62 12.45 -2.45
C THR A 127 -2.55 12.20 -3.50
N LEU A 128 -2.43 10.96 -3.96
CA LEU A 128 -1.41 10.57 -4.93
C LEU A 128 -1.71 11.13 -6.31
N GLU A 129 -2.99 11.23 -6.69
CA GLU A 129 -3.43 11.92 -7.90
C GLU A 129 -3.02 13.40 -7.89
N THR A 130 -3.10 14.04 -6.72
CA THR A 130 -2.78 15.48 -6.58
C THR A 130 -1.29 15.75 -6.41
N SER A 131 -0.51 14.78 -5.93
CA SER A 131 0.90 14.96 -5.56
C SER A 131 1.71 15.66 -6.65
N LYS A 132 1.57 15.24 -7.91
CA LYS A 132 2.25 15.83 -9.08
C LYS A 132 1.90 17.29 -9.31
N SER A 133 0.64 17.68 -9.09
CA SER A 133 0.18 19.07 -9.29
C SER A 133 0.74 20.04 -8.26
N VAL A 134 1.23 19.53 -7.12
CA VAL A 134 1.83 20.32 -6.04
C VAL A 134 3.34 20.08 -5.89
N GLY A 135 3.97 19.50 -6.93
CA GLY A 135 5.43 19.35 -7.01
C GLY A 135 6.01 18.15 -6.25
N LEU A 136 5.17 17.23 -5.78
CA LEU A 136 5.59 15.98 -5.15
C LEU A 136 5.53 14.83 -6.16
N ARG A 137 6.35 13.79 -5.95
CA ARG A 137 6.18 12.52 -6.64
C ARG A 137 5.16 11.66 -5.87
N ALA A 138 4.36 10.88 -6.58
CA ALA A 138 3.39 10.00 -5.94
C ALA A 138 4.09 8.95 -5.06
N GLU A 139 5.22 8.43 -5.55
CA GLU A 139 6.02 7.43 -4.82
C GLU A 139 6.56 7.98 -3.49
N ASP A 140 7.08 9.21 -3.49
CA ASP A 140 7.59 9.88 -2.28
C ASP A 140 6.49 10.09 -1.22
N ALA A 141 5.25 10.25 -1.66
CA ALA A 141 4.11 10.45 -0.77
C ALA A 141 3.53 9.12 -0.25
N ALA A 142 3.66 8.02 -1.00
CA ALA A 142 2.99 6.74 -0.74
C ALA A 142 3.23 6.21 0.68
N PHE A 143 4.48 6.25 1.16
CA PHE A 143 4.83 5.84 2.52
C PHE A 143 4.10 6.67 3.60
N SER A 144 4.15 8.00 3.47
CA SER A 144 3.59 8.90 4.49
C SER A 144 2.07 8.85 4.53
N VAL A 145 1.41 8.78 3.38
CA VAL A 145 -0.06 8.84 3.29
C VAL A 145 -0.71 7.55 3.78
N THR A 146 -0.12 6.40 3.48
CA THR A 146 -0.60 5.10 3.96
C THR A 146 -0.38 4.93 5.45
N ARG A 147 0.78 5.37 5.97
CA ARG A 147 1.03 5.47 7.42
C ARG A 147 0.01 6.37 8.10
N GLY A 148 -0.29 7.53 7.50
CA GLY A 148 -1.33 8.46 7.97
C GLY A 148 -2.73 7.84 7.96
N ALA A 149 -3.04 7.00 6.96
CA ALA A 149 -4.30 6.27 6.89
C ALA A 149 -4.48 5.28 8.05
N ILE A 150 -3.44 4.52 8.39
CA ILE A 150 -3.46 3.60 9.55
C ILE A 150 -3.60 4.36 10.87
N GLN A 151 -2.85 5.46 11.04
CA GLN A 151 -2.95 6.31 12.24
C GLN A 151 -4.37 6.89 12.39
N GLY A 152 -4.93 7.44 11.31
CA GLY A 152 -6.30 7.94 11.30
C GLY A 152 -7.32 6.85 11.63
N THR A 153 -7.16 5.65 11.07
CA THR A 153 -8.04 4.51 11.34
C THR A 153 -7.97 4.09 12.80
N ARG A 154 -6.77 4.01 13.38
CA ARG A 154 -6.60 3.66 14.80
C ARG A 154 -7.34 4.64 15.72
N GLU A 155 -7.23 5.93 15.44
CA GLU A 155 -7.82 6.99 16.27
C GLU A 155 -9.34 6.96 16.29
N VAL A 156 -9.95 6.44 15.23
CA VAL A 156 -11.39 6.26 15.13
C VAL A 156 -11.85 4.85 15.47
N GLY A 157 -10.93 3.95 15.83
CA GLY A 157 -11.23 2.55 16.16
C GLY A 157 -11.70 1.71 14.97
N GLY A 158 -11.27 2.05 13.76
CA GLY A 158 -11.59 1.31 12.54
C GLY A 158 -10.76 0.04 12.35
N ASP A 159 -11.11 -0.75 11.33
CA ASP A 159 -10.41 -1.97 10.96
C ASP A 159 -9.12 -1.65 10.19
N LEU A 160 -7.97 -1.91 10.83
CA LEU A 160 -6.65 -1.66 10.22
C LEU A 160 -6.36 -2.56 9.03
N GLY A 161 -6.84 -3.80 9.03
CA GLY A 161 -6.63 -4.75 7.93
C GLY A 161 -7.40 -4.29 6.70
N ALA A 162 -8.68 -3.98 6.86
CA ALA A 162 -9.49 -3.43 5.78
C ALA A 162 -8.91 -2.12 5.23
N THR A 163 -8.51 -1.19 6.12
CA THR A 163 -7.84 0.05 5.69
C THR A 163 -6.52 -0.22 4.97
N ALA A 164 -5.72 -1.19 5.41
CA ALA A 164 -4.46 -1.54 4.73
C ALA A 164 -4.70 -2.02 3.30
N ARG A 165 -5.65 -2.95 3.11
CA ARG A 165 -6.05 -3.45 1.79
C ARG A 165 -6.52 -2.33 0.88
N ASP A 166 -7.44 -1.51 1.38
CA ASP A 166 -8.05 -0.46 0.59
C ASP A 166 -7.10 0.72 0.32
N SER A 167 -6.22 1.06 1.27
CA SER A 167 -5.17 2.05 1.06
C SER A 167 -4.14 1.57 0.03
N ALA A 168 -3.73 0.30 0.07
CA ALA A 168 -2.83 -0.27 -0.93
C ALA A 168 -3.45 -0.21 -2.35
N LYS A 169 -4.76 -0.43 -2.47
CA LYS A 169 -5.47 -0.19 -3.74
C LYS A 169 -5.40 1.26 -4.17
N GLY A 170 -5.64 2.19 -3.24
CA GLY A 170 -5.54 3.63 -3.49
C GLY A 170 -4.14 4.06 -3.92
N VAL A 171 -3.09 3.40 -3.42
CA VAL A 171 -1.70 3.60 -3.86
C VAL A 171 -1.55 3.26 -5.33
N VAL A 172 -2.00 2.06 -5.72
CA VAL A 172 -1.89 1.56 -7.09
C VAL A 172 -2.69 2.43 -8.06
N THR A 173 -3.97 2.68 -7.77
CA THR A 173 -4.86 3.46 -8.65
C THR A 173 -4.41 4.91 -8.74
N GLY A 174 -4.17 5.58 -7.60
CA GLY A 174 -3.79 6.99 -7.58
C GLY A 174 -2.44 7.25 -8.28
N THR A 175 -1.47 6.36 -8.10
CA THR A 175 -0.17 6.47 -8.80
C THR A 175 -0.32 6.20 -10.30
N ALA A 176 -1.15 5.24 -10.68
CA ALA A 176 -1.41 4.91 -12.09
C ALA A 176 -2.10 6.07 -12.83
N GLU A 177 -3.05 6.76 -12.19
CA GLU A 177 -3.79 7.90 -12.76
C GLU A 177 -2.86 9.07 -13.16
N VAL A 178 -1.75 9.26 -12.44
CA VAL A 178 -0.76 10.33 -12.74
C VAL A 178 0.41 9.86 -13.61
N GLY A 179 0.41 8.60 -14.02
CA GLY A 179 1.50 7.96 -14.76
C GLY A 179 2.80 7.87 -13.95
N GLY A 180 2.69 7.69 -12.63
CA GLY A 180 3.83 7.51 -11.72
C GLY A 180 4.43 6.10 -11.78
N ASN A 181 5.50 5.88 -11.03
CA ASN A 181 6.12 4.57 -10.85
C ASN A 181 5.34 3.75 -9.82
N VAL A 182 4.30 3.06 -10.30
CA VAL A 182 3.40 2.27 -9.43
C VAL A 182 4.14 1.22 -8.62
N LEU A 183 5.18 0.59 -9.16
CA LEU A 183 5.92 -0.48 -8.47
C LEU A 183 6.70 0.05 -7.26
N GLU A 184 7.29 1.23 -7.37
CA GLU A 184 7.96 1.90 -6.26
C GLU A 184 6.95 2.43 -5.24
N ALA A 185 5.82 2.99 -5.71
CA ALA A 185 4.73 3.38 -4.82
C ALA A 185 4.15 2.19 -4.04
N VAL A 186 4.00 1.01 -4.64
CA VAL A 186 3.55 -0.21 -3.96
C VAL A 186 4.54 -0.65 -2.88
N GLU A 187 5.85 -0.61 -3.17
CA GLU A 187 6.90 -0.93 -2.19
C GLU A 187 6.82 0.03 -0.99
N GLU A 188 6.82 1.34 -1.24
CA GLU A 188 6.76 2.38 -0.19
C GLU A 188 5.41 2.42 0.54
N GLY A 189 4.31 2.19 -0.17
CA GLY A 189 2.97 2.13 0.41
C GLY A 189 2.81 0.92 1.34
N THR A 190 3.27 -0.25 0.94
CA THR A 190 3.24 -1.46 1.79
C THR A 190 4.11 -1.27 3.03
N ARG A 191 5.31 -0.70 2.87
CA ARG A 191 6.20 -0.33 3.97
C ARG A 191 5.54 0.66 4.94
N GLY A 192 4.88 1.68 4.41
CA GLY A 192 4.18 2.71 5.19
C GLY A 192 2.99 2.17 5.99
N LEU A 193 2.23 1.23 5.42
CA LEU A 193 1.13 0.54 6.12
C LEU A 193 1.65 -0.27 7.31
N ILE A 194 2.70 -1.06 7.10
CA ILE A 194 3.30 -1.91 8.14
C ILE A 194 3.90 -1.08 9.27
N GLN A 195 4.68 -0.05 8.93
CA GLN A 195 5.22 0.89 9.93
C GLN A 195 4.09 1.58 10.68
N GLY A 196 3.04 2.03 9.97
CA GLY A 196 1.87 2.64 10.58
C GLY A 196 1.18 1.72 11.58
N ALA A 197 1.03 0.43 11.25
CA ALA A 197 0.44 -0.56 12.15
C ALA A 197 1.28 -0.74 13.42
N ALA A 198 2.60 -0.88 13.27
CA ALA A 198 3.50 -1.00 14.41
C ALA A 198 3.46 0.24 15.32
N ASP A 199 3.49 1.45 14.74
CA ASP A 199 3.45 2.70 15.49
C ASP A 199 2.20 2.85 16.36
N VAL A 200 1.08 2.25 15.93
CA VAL A 200 -0.19 2.32 16.63
C VAL A 200 -0.51 1.08 17.47
N GLY A 201 0.42 0.13 17.57
CA GLY A 201 0.24 -1.14 18.26
C GLY A 201 -0.84 -2.04 17.64
N GLY A 202 -0.99 -1.96 16.31
CA GLY A 202 -1.91 -2.78 15.52
C GLY A 202 -1.36 -4.18 15.22
N ASP A 203 -2.22 -5.02 14.64
CA ASP A 203 -1.84 -6.34 14.15
C ASP A 203 -1.07 -6.22 12.83
N VAL A 204 0.26 -6.28 12.94
CA VAL A 204 1.17 -6.17 11.79
C VAL A 204 1.00 -7.33 10.80
N ALA A 205 0.70 -8.54 11.28
CA ALA A 205 0.52 -9.70 10.42
C ALA A 205 -0.71 -9.52 9.53
N SER A 206 -1.84 -9.15 10.15
CA SER A 206 -3.08 -8.82 9.43
C SER A 206 -2.87 -7.68 8.43
N VAL A 207 -2.21 -6.59 8.84
CA VAL A 207 -1.93 -5.44 7.95
C VAL A 207 -1.02 -5.83 6.78
N THR A 208 0.03 -6.62 7.02
CA THR A 208 0.95 -7.09 5.97
C THR A 208 0.19 -7.87 4.90
N ARG A 209 -0.59 -8.88 5.30
CA ARG A 209 -1.40 -9.70 4.40
C ARG A 209 -2.35 -8.85 3.57
N ASN A 210 -3.12 -8.00 4.24
CA ASN A 210 -4.13 -7.14 3.59
C ASN A 210 -3.49 -6.11 2.65
N ALA A 211 -2.35 -5.52 3.01
CA ALA A 211 -1.65 -4.57 2.15
C ALA A 211 -1.21 -5.22 0.83
N VAL A 212 -0.62 -6.42 0.91
CA VAL A 212 -0.17 -7.18 -0.27
C VAL A 212 -1.36 -7.61 -1.12
N GLU A 213 -2.42 -8.12 -0.50
CA GLU A 213 -3.68 -8.47 -1.17
C GLU A 213 -4.24 -7.27 -1.93
N GLY A 214 -4.36 -6.11 -1.27
CA GLY A 214 -4.89 -4.89 -1.86
C GLY A 214 -4.05 -4.36 -3.03
N ALA A 215 -2.73 -4.39 -2.92
CA ALA A 215 -1.82 -3.99 -4.00
C ALA A 215 -2.00 -4.89 -5.23
N ILE A 216 -2.12 -6.20 -5.02
CA ILE A 216 -2.31 -7.17 -6.10
C ILE A 216 -3.70 -7.03 -6.74
N GLU A 217 -4.76 -6.95 -5.94
CA GLU A 217 -6.12 -6.81 -6.45
C GLU A 217 -6.28 -5.57 -7.34
N ALA A 218 -5.65 -4.46 -6.98
CA ALA A 218 -5.72 -3.25 -7.76
C ALA A 218 -5.11 -3.38 -9.16
N THR A 219 -4.19 -4.34 -9.37
CA THR A 219 -3.61 -4.59 -10.70
C THR A 219 -4.65 -5.02 -11.73
N GLY A 220 -5.77 -5.64 -11.31
CA GLY A 220 -6.86 -6.00 -12.21
C GLY A 220 -7.55 -4.80 -12.89
N GLY A 221 -7.38 -3.59 -12.36
CA GLY A 221 -7.97 -2.36 -12.88
C GLY A 221 -6.98 -1.40 -13.56
N VAL A 222 -5.69 -1.73 -13.59
CA VAL A 222 -4.63 -0.86 -14.15
C VAL A 222 -3.69 -1.63 -15.07
N THR A 223 -2.75 -0.95 -15.73
CA THR A 223 -1.82 -1.56 -16.70
C THR A 223 -0.60 -2.26 -16.08
N VAL A 224 -0.61 -2.46 -14.76
CA VAL A 224 0.50 -3.09 -14.01
C VAL A 224 0.32 -4.60 -14.01
N ARG A 225 1.41 -5.35 -14.22
CA ARG A 225 1.35 -6.80 -14.09
C ARG A 225 1.27 -7.19 -12.63
N MET A 226 0.35 -8.09 -12.32
CA MET A 226 0.18 -8.68 -10.99
C MET A 226 1.51 -9.14 -10.37
N GLN A 227 2.34 -9.81 -11.16
CA GLN A 227 3.64 -10.35 -10.75
C GLN A 227 4.61 -9.25 -10.29
N ASP A 228 4.62 -8.13 -11.00
CA ASP A 228 5.50 -7.00 -10.70
C ASP A 228 5.03 -6.32 -9.39
N ALA A 229 3.72 -6.18 -9.19
CA ALA A 229 3.16 -5.68 -7.93
C ALA A 229 3.41 -6.64 -6.76
N ALA A 230 3.25 -7.95 -6.97
CA ALA A 230 3.51 -8.97 -5.98
C ALA A 230 4.99 -8.99 -5.53
N PHE A 231 5.92 -8.79 -6.46
CA PHE A 231 7.34 -8.63 -6.19
C PHE A 231 7.64 -7.34 -5.38
N SER A 232 7.08 -6.20 -5.79
CA SER A 232 7.27 -4.92 -5.09
C SER A 232 6.65 -4.89 -3.70
N ALA A 233 5.43 -5.42 -3.54
CA ALA A 233 4.75 -5.49 -2.25
C ALA A 233 5.53 -6.38 -1.27
N ALA A 234 6.09 -7.49 -1.77
CA ALA A 234 6.95 -8.36 -0.97
C ALA A 234 8.23 -7.67 -0.47
N ARG A 235 8.90 -6.88 -1.32
CA ARG A 235 10.04 -6.05 -0.89
C ARG A 235 9.60 -5.02 0.15
N GLY A 236 8.50 -4.32 -0.11
CA GLY A 236 7.93 -3.33 0.82
C GLY A 236 7.59 -3.95 2.18
N ALA A 237 7.07 -5.18 2.19
CA ALA A 237 6.77 -5.92 3.40
C ALA A 237 8.02 -6.24 4.22
N ILE A 238 9.10 -6.71 3.58
CA ILE A 238 10.37 -6.99 4.26
C ILE A 238 11.02 -5.71 4.79
N HIS A 239 11.06 -4.64 3.98
CA HIS A 239 11.60 -3.35 4.42
C HIS A 239 10.79 -2.79 5.61
N GLY A 240 9.46 -2.85 5.55
CA GLY A 240 8.60 -2.40 6.64
C GLY A 240 8.78 -3.24 7.91
N SER A 241 8.83 -4.56 7.77
CA SER A 241 9.09 -5.47 8.90
C SER A 241 10.47 -5.23 9.50
N ARG A 242 11.49 -4.98 8.67
CA ARG A 242 12.85 -4.66 9.14
C ARG A 242 12.90 -3.38 9.96
N ASP A 243 12.23 -2.33 9.51
CA ASP A 243 12.21 -1.01 10.16
C ASP A 243 11.64 -1.08 11.58
N ILE A 244 10.63 -1.94 11.77
CA ILE A 244 9.98 -2.16 13.06
C ILE A 244 10.65 -3.26 13.91
N GLY A 245 11.71 -3.89 13.40
CA GLY A 245 12.37 -5.03 14.06
C GLY A 245 11.53 -6.30 14.12
N GLY A 246 10.64 -6.50 13.15
CA GLY A 246 9.75 -7.65 13.03
C GLY A 246 10.44 -8.94 12.59
N ASP A 247 9.70 -10.05 12.71
CA ASP A 247 10.13 -11.37 12.25
C ASP A 247 9.91 -11.50 10.73
N LEU A 248 11.01 -11.47 9.97
CA LEU A 248 10.97 -11.58 8.51
C LEU A 248 10.40 -12.92 8.02
N GLY A 249 10.57 -14.01 8.78
CA GLY A 249 9.99 -15.31 8.45
C GLY A 249 8.48 -15.31 8.61
N ALA A 250 7.96 -14.68 9.66
CA ALA A 250 6.52 -14.46 9.80
C ALA A 250 5.97 -13.54 8.71
N THR A 251 6.66 -12.43 8.41
CA THR A 251 6.31 -11.52 7.30
C THR A 251 6.27 -12.25 5.96
N ALA A 252 7.18 -13.20 5.72
CA ALA A 252 7.18 -14.01 4.52
C ALA A 252 5.88 -14.80 4.35
N ARG A 253 5.39 -15.40 5.44
CA ARG A 253 4.11 -16.15 5.44
C ARG A 253 2.93 -15.22 5.15
N ASP A 254 2.82 -14.12 5.90
CA ASP A 254 1.70 -13.18 5.70
C ASP A 254 1.69 -12.55 4.31
N THR A 255 2.87 -12.31 3.74
CA THR A 255 3.00 -11.81 2.36
C THR A 255 2.52 -12.86 1.35
N ILE A 256 2.93 -14.13 1.48
CA ILE A 256 2.49 -15.20 0.58
C ILE A 256 0.98 -15.40 0.66
N ASP A 257 0.41 -15.35 1.87
CA ASP A 257 -1.03 -15.43 2.07
C ASP A 257 -1.77 -14.29 1.36
N GLY A 258 -1.32 -13.04 1.55
CA GLY A 258 -1.90 -11.87 0.87
C GLY A 258 -1.77 -11.96 -0.64
N THR A 259 -0.64 -12.49 -1.14
CA THR A 259 -0.42 -12.74 -2.56
C THR A 259 -1.40 -13.75 -3.13
N VAL A 260 -1.58 -14.88 -2.45
CA VAL A 260 -2.49 -15.94 -2.90
C VAL A 260 -3.93 -15.43 -2.91
N ASP A 261 -4.35 -14.73 -1.86
CA ASP A 261 -5.70 -14.16 -1.76
C ASP A 261 -5.95 -13.13 -2.86
N GLY A 262 -5.04 -12.16 -3.03
CA GLY A 262 -5.18 -11.14 -4.06
C GLY A 262 -5.16 -11.71 -5.48
N ALA A 263 -4.25 -12.64 -5.76
CA ALA A 263 -4.17 -13.28 -7.08
C ALA A 263 -5.43 -14.12 -7.38
N ASN A 264 -5.93 -14.86 -6.39
CA ASN A 264 -7.15 -15.64 -6.53
C ASN A 264 -8.39 -14.75 -6.74
N GLN A 265 -8.47 -13.62 -6.03
CA GLN A 265 -9.57 -12.65 -6.14
C GLN A 265 -9.72 -12.09 -7.57
N ILE A 266 -8.61 -11.85 -8.26
CA ILE A 266 -8.62 -11.32 -9.64
C ILE A 266 -8.54 -12.41 -10.71
N GLY A 267 -8.59 -13.70 -10.32
CA GLY A 267 -8.45 -14.83 -11.24
C GLY A 267 -7.08 -14.90 -11.94
N GLY A 268 -6.04 -14.36 -11.28
CA GLY A 268 -4.67 -14.34 -11.78
C GLY A 268 -3.94 -15.68 -11.63
N ASN A 269 -2.74 -15.77 -12.22
CA ASN A 269 -1.88 -16.95 -12.08
C ASN A 269 -1.20 -16.98 -10.69
N VAL A 270 -1.86 -17.63 -9.73
CA VAL A 270 -1.41 -17.74 -8.33
C VAL A 270 0.00 -18.34 -8.22
N LEU A 271 0.34 -19.38 -9.00
CA LEU A 271 1.67 -20.00 -8.92
C LEU A 271 2.78 -19.02 -9.33
N GLN A 272 2.55 -18.24 -10.37
CA GLN A 272 3.50 -17.22 -10.79
C GLN A 272 3.57 -16.06 -9.79
N ALA A 273 2.44 -15.69 -9.17
CA ALA A 273 2.42 -14.71 -8.10
C ALA A 273 3.27 -15.16 -6.90
N ILE A 274 3.15 -16.43 -6.49
CA ILE A 274 3.97 -17.05 -5.44
C ILE A 274 5.46 -16.99 -5.79
N GLU A 275 5.83 -17.36 -7.02
CA GLU A 275 7.21 -17.31 -7.50
C GLU A 275 7.79 -15.89 -7.40
N ASP A 276 7.09 -14.89 -7.92
CA ASP A 276 7.54 -13.50 -7.92
C ASP A 276 7.49 -12.82 -6.55
N THR A 277 6.51 -13.15 -5.71
CA THR A 277 6.50 -12.74 -4.30
C THR A 277 7.70 -13.31 -3.56
N THR A 278 8.00 -14.60 -3.73
CA THR A 278 9.15 -15.21 -3.06
C THR A 278 10.46 -14.60 -3.54
N ARG A 279 10.56 -14.30 -4.85
CA ARG A 279 11.70 -13.55 -5.41
C ARG A 279 11.84 -12.18 -4.75
N GLY A 280 10.74 -11.47 -4.52
CA GLY A 280 10.71 -10.19 -3.81
C GLY A 280 11.11 -10.30 -2.34
N LEU A 281 10.59 -11.31 -1.63
CA LEU A 281 10.93 -11.59 -0.23
C LEU A 281 12.43 -11.85 -0.06
N ILE A 282 13.03 -12.70 -0.89
CA ILE A 282 14.46 -13.03 -0.79
C ILE A 282 15.33 -11.84 -1.15
N LYS A 283 14.96 -11.09 -2.20
CA LYS A 283 15.71 -9.89 -2.57
C LYS A 283 15.65 -8.85 -1.46
N GLY A 284 14.46 -8.55 -0.93
CA GLY A 284 14.29 -7.62 0.19
C GLY A 284 15.06 -8.09 1.42
N THR A 285 15.03 -9.38 1.74
CA THR A 285 15.73 -9.95 2.90
C THR A 285 17.23 -9.79 2.77
N ALA A 286 17.79 -10.06 1.59
CA ALA A 286 19.20 -9.88 1.33
C ALA A 286 19.62 -8.39 1.39
N GLU A 287 18.80 -7.48 0.86
CA GLU A 287 19.03 -6.02 0.91
C GLU A 287 19.08 -5.49 2.36
N VAL A 288 18.25 -6.03 3.24
CA VAL A 288 18.22 -5.62 4.66
C VAL A 288 19.14 -6.44 5.58
N GLY A 289 19.90 -7.38 5.02
CA GLY A 289 20.82 -8.25 5.75
C GLY A 289 20.15 -9.27 6.67
N GLY A 290 18.96 -9.74 6.32
CA GLY A 290 18.22 -10.77 7.06
C GLY A 290 18.61 -12.20 6.70
N ASP A 291 18.02 -13.17 7.42
CA ASP A 291 18.21 -14.61 7.16
C ASP A 291 17.38 -15.07 5.96
N VAL A 292 18.02 -15.07 4.79
CA VAL A 292 17.42 -15.52 3.52
C VAL A 292 17.00 -17.00 3.55
N GLY A 293 17.67 -17.85 4.33
CA GLY A 293 17.35 -19.28 4.41
C GLY A 293 16.04 -19.49 5.18
N SER A 294 15.91 -18.83 6.33
CA SER A 294 14.68 -18.86 7.13
C SER A 294 13.50 -18.28 6.36
N VAL A 295 13.66 -17.12 5.72
CA VAL A 295 12.60 -16.50 4.89
C VAL A 295 12.18 -17.41 3.74
N ALA A 296 13.14 -18.00 3.01
CA ALA A 296 12.86 -18.91 1.91
C ALA A 296 12.05 -20.13 2.39
N ARG A 297 12.47 -20.73 3.50
CA ARG A 297 11.79 -21.90 4.07
C ARG A 297 10.36 -21.58 4.50
N ASN A 298 10.14 -20.46 5.21
CA ASN A 298 8.81 -20.02 5.63
C ASN A 298 7.91 -19.69 4.44
N ALA A 299 8.43 -19.05 3.39
CA ALA A 299 7.67 -18.77 2.18
C ALA A 299 7.21 -20.04 1.47
N VAL A 300 8.07 -21.07 1.38
CA VAL A 300 7.71 -22.37 0.79
C VAL A 300 6.67 -23.11 1.65
N GLU A 301 6.85 -23.14 2.97
CA GLU A 301 5.88 -23.75 3.89
C GLU A 301 4.51 -23.09 3.78
N GLU A 302 4.44 -21.75 3.73
CA GLU A 302 3.16 -21.07 3.56
C GLU A 302 2.57 -21.26 2.16
N SER A 303 3.41 -21.30 1.13
CA SER A 303 2.93 -21.56 -0.24
C SER A 303 2.21 -22.91 -0.35
N ILE A 304 2.65 -23.91 0.41
CA ILE A 304 1.99 -25.22 0.51
C ILE A 304 0.61 -25.09 1.14
N GLU A 305 0.49 -24.39 2.26
CA GLU A 305 -0.77 -24.23 2.99
C GLU A 305 -1.76 -23.34 2.23
N ALA A 306 -1.30 -22.19 1.73
CA ALA A 306 -2.09 -21.28 0.92
C ALA A 306 -2.60 -21.95 -0.38
N ALA A 307 -1.77 -22.78 -1.04
CA ALA A 307 -2.19 -23.52 -2.22
C ALA A 307 -3.35 -24.49 -1.95
N LYS A 308 -3.32 -25.22 -0.82
CA LYS A 308 -4.43 -26.11 -0.43
C LYS A 308 -5.73 -25.34 -0.26
N ARG A 309 -5.66 -24.14 0.32
CA ARG A 309 -6.81 -23.27 0.57
C ARG A 309 -7.50 -22.79 -0.72
N VAL A 310 -6.73 -22.59 -1.80
CA VAL A 310 -7.26 -22.19 -3.12
C VAL A 310 -7.36 -23.35 -4.12
N GLY A 311 -7.22 -24.60 -3.68
CA GLY A 311 -7.42 -25.79 -4.52
C GLY A 311 -6.30 -26.08 -5.53
N LEU A 312 -5.09 -25.54 -5.31
CA LEU A 312 -3.90 -25.82 -6.10
C LEU A 312 -3.13 -27.02 -5.53
N ARG A 313 -2.26 -27.62 -6.36
CA ARG A 313 -1.34 -28.68 -5.90
C ARG A 313 -0.24 -28.05 -5.04
N ALA A 314 -0.03 -28.62 -3.87
CA ALA A 314 0.99 -28.16 -2.93
C ALA A 314 2.40 -28.25 -3.54
N GLU A 315 2.68 -29.29 -4.33
CA GLU A 315 3.97 -29.50 -5.01
C GLU A 315 4.28 -28.38 -6.01
N ASP A 316 3.27 -27.93 -6.76
CA ASP A 316 3.43 -26.88 -7.76
C ASP A 316 3.72 -25.54 -7.08
N ALA A 317 3.02 -25.23 -5.97
CA ALA A 317 3.24 -24.02 -5.20
C ALA A 317 4.58 -24.01 -4.45
N ALA A 318 4.93 -25.14 -3.82
CA ALA A 318 6.22 -25.29 -3.16
C ALA A 318 7.37 -25.11 -4.16
N SER A 319 7.24 -25.72 -5.34
CA SER A 319 8.23 -25.58 -6.41
C SER A 319 8.27 -24.14 -6.95
N ALA A 320 7.13 -23.48 -7.14
CA ALA A 320 7.10 -22.08 -7.57
C ALA A 320 7.83 -21.16 -6.59
N ALA A 321 7.53 -21.25 -5.29
CA ALA A 321 8.19 -20.49 -4.24
C ALA A 321 9.70 -20.77 -4.19
N ALA A 322 10.09 -22.04 -4.17
CA ALA A 322 11.49 -22.44 -4.11
C ALA A 322 12.30 -21.96 -5.32
N ASN A 323 11.70 -22.00 -6.52
CA ASN A 323 12.34 -21.49 -7.74
C ASN A 323 12.50 -19.96 -7.68
N GLY A 324 11.48 -19.24 -7.24
CA GLY A 324 11.56 -17.79 -7.02
C GLY A 324 12.65 -17.43 -6.00
N ALA A 325 12.76 -18.20 -4.92
CA ALA A 325 13.76 -18.01 -3.88
C ALA A 325 15.20 -18.20 -4.41
N VAL A 326 15.47 -19.33 -5.08
CA VAL A 326 16.79 -19.64 -5.62
C VAL A 326 17.17 -18.65 -6.73
N SER A 327 16.22 -18.27 -7.58
CA SER A 327 16.43 -17.27 -8.63
C SER A 327 16.87 -15.92 -8.04
N ALA A 328 16.19 -15.42 -7.00
CA ALA A 328 16.60 -14.21 -6.30
C ALA A 328 17.96 -14.34 -5.61
N ALA A 329 18.23 -15.47 -4.97
CA ALA A 329 19.49 -15.70 -4.26
C ALA A 329 20.71 -15.61 -5.20
N GLY A 330 20.53 -15.99 -6.48
CA GLY A 330 21.56 -15.91 -7.51
C GLY A 330 22.15 -14.51 -7.71
N SER A 331 21.40 -13.43 -7.47
CA SER A 331 21.94 -12.06 -7.59
C SER A 331 22.84 -11.64 -6.43
N PHE A 332 22.93 -12.44 -5.36
CA PHE A 332 23.72 -12.17 -4.15
C PHE A 332 24.86 -13.17 -3.94
N GLY A 333 25.20 -13.94 -4.98
CA GLY A 333 26.35 -14.84 -5.00
C GLY A 333 26.07 -16.27 -4.53
N GLU A 334 27.12 -17.09 -4.62
CA GLU A 334 27.05 -18.54 -4.43
C GLU A 334 26.68 -18.94 -2.99
N THR A 335 27.22 -18.25 -1.98
CA THR A 335 26.90 -18.53 -0.56
C THR A 335 25.41 -18.36 -0.27
N THR A 336 24.81 -17.27 -0.74
CA THR A 336 23.37 -16.99 -0.60
C THR A 336 22.56 -18.05 -1.34
N THR A 337 22.97 -18.38 -2.57
CA THR A 337 22.32 -19.41 -3.39
C THR A 337 22.35 -20.78 -2.71
N ASN A 338 23.49 -21.19 -2.14
CA ASN A 338 23.63 -22.44 -1.41
C ASN A 338 22.79 -22.45 -0.14
N THR A 339 22.76 -21.34 0.60
CA THR A 339 21.94 -21.20 1.81
C THR A 339 20.46 -21.41 1.49
N VAL A 340 19.96 -20.71 0.47
CA VAL A 340 18.56 -20.82 0.04
C VAL A 340 18.27 -22.21 -0.52
N THR A 341 19.12 -22.74 -1.39
CA THR A 341 18.96 -24.09 -1.99
C THR A 341 18.87 -25.18 -0.93
N ASN A 342 19.72 -25.10 0.11
CA ASN A 342 19.69 -26.04 1.23
C ASN A 342 18.42 -25.89 2.08
N ALA A 343 17.90 -24.67 2.22
CA ALA A 343 16.71 -24.40 3.01
C ALA A 343 15.40 -24.88 2.34
N VAL A 344 15.32 -24.82 1.01
CA VAL A 344 14.10 -25.14 0.24
C VAL A 344 14.17 -26.44 -0.55
N GLY A 345 15.35 -27.05 -0.67
CA GLY A 345 15.55 -28.29 -1.42
C GLY A 345 15.03 -29.54 -0.72
N GLY A 346 14.72 -30.58 -1.51
CA GLY A 346 14.29 -31.87 -0.98
C GLY A 346 12.80 -31.87 -0.62
N VAL A 347 12.50 -32.05 0.68
CA VAL A 347 11.12 -32.14 1.18
C VAL A 347 10.91 -31.04 2.22
N VAL A 348 9.95 -30.16 1.97
CA VAL A 348 9.56 -29.05 2.85
C VAL A 348 8.09 -29.22 3.20
N GLY A 349 7.73 -29.16 4.49
CA GLY A 349 6.33 -29.35 4.91
C GLY A 349 5.71 -30.70 4.49
N GLY A 350 6.52 -31.73 4.25
CA GLY A 350 6.08 -33.03 3.73
C GLY A 350 5.83 -33.07 2.21
N VAL A 351 6.14 -31.99 1.50
CA VAL A 351 5.94 -31.84 0.05
C VAL A 351 7.28 -31.86 -0.67
N ALA A 352 7.36 -32.64 -1.76
CA ALA A 352 8.56 -32.70 -2.58
C ALA A 352 8.71 -31.41 -3.41
N VAL A 353 9.86 -30.77 -3.31
CA VAL A 353 10.17 -29.52 -4.01
C VAL A 353 11.02 -29.82 -5.24
N THR A 354 10.59 -29.36 -6.41
CA THR A 354 11.36 -29.48 -7.65
C THR A 354 11.98 -28.13 -8.03
N LEU A 355 13.30 -28.04 -7.91
CA LEU A 355 14.07 -26.90 -8.40
C LEU A 355 14.34 -27.03 -9.90
N ARG A 356 13.99 -26.01 -10.67
CA ARG A 356 14.37 -25.84 -12.08
C ARG A 356 15.85 -25.49 -12.11
N ALA A 357 16.63 -26.24 -12.88
CA ALA A 357 18.01 -25.85 -13.17
C ALA A 357 18.01 -24.49 -13.92
N PRO A 358 18.97 -23.58 -13.63
CA PRO A 358 20.20 -23.61 -14.42
C PRO A 358 21.43 -23.02 -13.70
N PHE A 359 22.35 -23.83 -13.18
CA PHE A 359 23.56 -23.26 -12.54
C PHE A 359 24.82 -24.06 -12.87
N ARG A 360 25.12 -24.23 -14.16
CA ARG A 360 26.48 -24.60 -14.59
C ARG A 360 27.22 -23.31 -14.91
N ALA A 361 28.25 -23.02 -14.11
CA ALA A 361 29.26 -22.03 -14.45
C ALA A 361 29.78 -22.32 -15.87
N ALA A 362 29.75 -21.32 -16.74
CA ALA A 362 30.51 -21.35 -17.97
C ALA A 362 32.00 -21.28 -17.59
N GLY A 363 32.63 -22.44 -17.44
CA GLY A 363 34.04 -22.55 -17.12
C GLY A 363 34.34 -23.95 -16.64
N LEU A 364 35.34 -24.58 -17.26
CA LEU A 364 35.83 -25.95 -17.02
C LEU A 364 35.11 -27.06 -17.81
N ASP A 365 35.21 -27.02 -19.14
CA ASP A 365 35.53 -28.25 -19.87
C ASP A 365 36.15 -27.91 -21.24
N GLY A 366 37.36 -28.45 -21.49
CA GLY A 366 38.14 -28.14 -22.69
C GLY A 366 39.65 -28.08 -22.47
N GLY A 367 40.17 -28.73 -21.44
CA GLY A 367 41.59 -29.05 -21.34
C GLY A 367 41.97 -30.10 -22.40
N GLU A 368 42.87 -29.69 -23.28
CA GLU A 368 43.87 -30.50 -24.00
C GLU A 368 43.48 -31.91 -24.47
N ARG A 369 43.29 -32.03 -25.78
CA ARG A 369 43.85 -33.16 -26.53
C ARG A 369 44.68 -32.62 -27.68
N ARG A 370 45.99 -32.50 -27.44
CA ARG A 370 47.02 -32.55 -28.48
C ARG A 370 47.40 -34.02 -28.64
N GLU A 371 47.12 -34.59 -29.79
CA GLU A 371 47.95 -35.64 -30.40
C GLU A 371 48.66 -35.02 -31.60
#